data_AF-A0A1I6EGG3-F1
#
_entry.id   AF-A0A1I6EGG3-F1
#
_cell.length_a   1.000
_cell.length_b   1.000
_cell.length_c   1.000
_cell.angle_alpha   90.00
_cell.angle_beta   90.00
_cell.angle_gamma   90.00
#
_symmetry.space_group_name_H-M   'P 1'
#
loop_
_entity.id
_entity.type
_entity.pdbx_description
1 polymer ?
#
loop_
_entity_poly.entity_id
_entity_poly.type
_entity_poly.pdbx_seq_one_letter_code
_entity_poly.pdbx_strand_id
1 'polypeptide(L)'
;MTDNNLPGPGQPTPQPGPQSGQPGQPQQPPPYQPAAPQPGSNQPAQQPPAKGKVRQQQAGMTKPRQATVAEQRARAAALKAQQERFAAESAAFEKKRKTRKRLLIGGGVTVGVIALVAIWYAAASPKNVTAQCTDSNNVIVDDDYCDQSYYSSHGGYSSGGFIYIGGSSYRYNYGGSGAVGQKVTGGSYTIPKGANVSTKSGTSVQRGGFGVSSGSSSSGG
;
A
#
# COMPACT_ATOMS: atom_id res chain seq x y z
N MET A 1 -30.32 10.59 -53.92
CA MET A 1 -29.44 9.41 -54.05
C MET A 1 -29.34 8.82 -52.65
N THR A 2 -30.36 8.05 -52.26
CA THR A 2 -30.45 6.56 -52.31
C THR A 2 -29.73 5.86 -51.16
N ASP A 3 -30.56 5.15 -50.40
CA ASP A 3 -30.35 4.12 -49.40
C ASP A 3 -29.37 3.00 -49.80
N ASN A 4 -28.81 2.32 -48.78
CA ASN A 4 -28.82 0.85 -48.63
C ASN A 4 -28.23 0.44 -47.25
N ASN A 5 -29.06 -0.04 -46.31
CA ASN A 5 -29.40 -1.47 -46.02
C ASN A 5 -28.31 -2.20 -45.17
N LEU A 6 -28.44 -2.41 -43.84
CA LEU A 6 -29.23 -3.40 -43.04
C LEU A 6 -28.34 -4.57 -42.46
N PRO A 7 -28.79 -5.48 -41.56
CA PRO A 7 -28.39 -5.50 -40.12
C PRO A 7 -27.98 -6.88 -39.48
N GLY A 8 -27.46 -6.85 -38.24
CA GLY A 8 -27.45 -7.93 -37.20
C GLY A 8 -26.41 -9.08 -37.28
N PRO A 9 -26.22 -9.96 -36.26
CA PRO A 9 -26.74 -10.00 -34.88
C PRO A 9 -25.67 -10.24 -33.76
N GLY A 10 -26.06 -10.04 -32.49
CA GLY A 10 -25.76 -10.93 -31.36
C GLY A 10 -24.35 -10.96 -30.74
N GLN A 11 -24.26 -10.58 -29.46
CA GLN A 11 -23.18 -11.08 -28.58
C GLN A 11 -23.29 -12.61 -28.40
N PRO A 12 -22.14 -13.29 -28.26
CA PRO A 12 -22.01 -14.30 -27.22
C PRO A 12 -21.04 -13.81 -26.15
N THR A 13 -21.53 -13.78 -24.92
CA THR A 13 -20.76 -13.95 -23.70
C THR A 13 -19.69 -15.04 -23.87
N PRO A 14 -18.45 -14.85 -23.39
CA PRO A 14 -17.53 -15.97 -23.21
C PRO A 14 -18.16 -16.94 -22.20
N GLN A 15 -18.61 -18.09 -22.69
CA GLN A 15 -19.01 -19.21 -21.85
C GLN A 15 -17.85 -19.61 -20.92
N PRO A 16 -18.17 -20.07 -19.70
CA PRO A 16 -17.17 -20.60 -18.77
C PRO A 16 -16.58 -21.89 -19.37
N GLY A 17 -15.36 -21.77 -19.88
CA GLY A 17 -14.52 -22.92 -20.21
C GLY A 17 -14.20 -23.73 -18.96
N PRO A 18 -14.06 -25.06 -19.07
CA PRO A 18 -14.17 -25.99 -17.96
C PRO A 18 -13.09 -25.77 -16.89
N GLN A 19 -13.55 -25.99 -15.66
CA GLN A 19 -12.82 -26.00 -14.41
C GLN A 19 -11.42 -26.60 -14.54
N SER A 20 -10.44 -25.84 -14.04
CA SER A 20 -9.26 -26.30 -13.31
C SER A 20 -8.98 -27.80 -13.41
N GLY A 21 -8.31 -28.22 -14.49
CA GLY A 21 -7.57 -29.46 -14.50
C GLY A 21 -6.38 -29.30 -13.57
N GLN A 22 -6.46 -29.91 -12.39
CA GLN A 22 -5.33 -30.09 -11.48
C GLN A 22 -4.12 -30.60 -12.28
N PRO A 23 -2.89 -30.09 -12.04
CA PRO A 23 -1.69 -30.79 -12.46
C PRO A 23 -1.75 -32.19 -11.88
N GLY A 24 -1.87 -33.18 -12.77
CA GLY A 24 -2.03 -34.58 -12.42
C GLY A 24 -1.01 -34.98 -11.36
N GLN A 25 -1.53 -35.57 -10.28
CA GLN A 25 -0.71 -36.23 -9.28
C GLN A 25 0.29 -37.18 -9.98
N PRO A 26 1.54 -37.28 -9.50
CA PRO A 26 2.42 -38.33 -9.97
C PRO A 26 1.69 -39.66 -9.73
N GLN A 27 1.38 -40.37 -10.83
CA GLN A 27 0.78 -41.70 -10.79
C GLN A 27 1.63 -42.56 -9.86
N GLN A 28 1.08 -42.91 -8.70
CA GLN A 28 1.71 -43.89 -7.83
C GLN A 28 1.75 -45.20 -8.63
N PRO A 29 2.92 -45.86 -8.75
CA PRO A 29 2.96 -47.18 -9.34
C PRO A 29 2.05 -48.11 -8.51
N PRO A 30 1.37 -49.07 -9.16
CA PRO A 30 0.50 -49.99 -8.44
C PRO A 30 1.27 -50.69 -7.32
N PRO A 31 0.63 -50.98 -6.18
CA PRO A 31 1.28 -51.72 -5.11
C PRO A 31 1.75 -53.07 -5.65
N TYR A 32 3.00 -53.41 -5.37
CA TYR A 32 3.61 -54.68 -5.77
C TYR A 32 2.79 -55.84 -5.21
N GLN A 33 2.17 -56.62 -6.10
CA GLN A 33 1.58 -57.91 -5.77
C GLN A 33 2.66 -58.98 -6.01
N PRO A 34 3.13 -59.68 -4.97
CA PRO A 34 4.03 -60.81 -5.17
C PRO A 34 3.32 -61.89 -6.00
N ALA A 35 3.99 -62.41 -7.02
CA ALA A 35 3.49 -63.55 -7.77
C ALA A 35 3.27 -64.74 -6.81
N ALA A 36 2.11 -65.40 -6.93
CA ALA A 36 1.84 -66.62 -6.18
C ALA A 36 2.90 -67.70 -6.53
N PRO A 37 3.44 -68.45 -5.55
CA PRO A 37 4.46 -69.44 -5.82
C PRO A 37 3.91 -70.56 -6.72
N GLN A 38 4.52 -70.75 -7.89
CA GLN A 38 4.29 -71.95 -8.69
C GLN A 38 4.94 -73.16 -8.00
N PRO A 39 4.25 -74.31 -7.89
CA PRO A 39 4.83 -75.49 -7.27
C PRO A 39 5.82 -76.15 -8.24
N GLY A 40 7.10 -76.16 -7.87
CA GLY A 40 8.08 -77.08 -8.46
C GLY A 40 9.27 -76.41 -9.14
N SER A 41 10.24 -75.98 -8.34
CA SER A 41 11.67 -76.14 -8.65
C SER A 41 12.49 -75.85 -7.40
N ASN A 42 13.06 -76.89 -6.80
CA ASN A 42 13.99 -76.80 -5.68
C ASN A 42 15.26 -76.04 -6.12
N GLN A 43 15.36 -74.76 -5.78
CA GLN A 43 16.63 -74.03 -5.71
C GLN A 43 16.73 -73.39 -4.32
N PRO A 44 17.75 -73.72 -3.51
CA PRO A 44 17.93 -73.06 -2.22
C PRO A 44 18.24 -71.58 -2.45
N ALA A 45 17.32 -70.71 -1.99
CA ALA A 45 17.53 -69.28 -1.97
C ALA A 45 18.76 -68.96 -1.12
N GLN A 46 19.84 -68.52 -1.76
CA GLN A 46 20.98 -67.95 -1.06
C GLN A 46 20.53 -66.65 -0.41
N GLN A 47 20.21 -66.72 0.89
CA GLN A 47 19.91 -65.55 1.70
C GLN A 47 21.13 -64.61 1.65
N PRO A 48 20.94 -63.30 1.38
CA PRO A 48 22.05 -62.35 1.52
C PRO A 48 22.55 -62.42 2.96
N PRO A 49 23.88 -62.45 3.20
CA PRO A 49 24.42 -62.68 4.53
C PRO A 49 23.85 -61.65 5.51
N ALA A 50 23.37 -62.13 6.65
CA ALA A 50 22.82 -61.30 7.71
C ALA A 50 23.85 -60.24 8.12
N LYS A 51 23.57 -58.97 7.81
CA LYS A 51 24.44 -57.84 8.19
C LYS A 51 24.46 -57.74 9.72
N GLY A 52 25.61 -58.04 10.31
CA GLY A 52 25.81 -57.92 11.75
C GLY A 52 25.49 -56.52 12.25
N LYS A 53 24.67 -56.42 13.31
CA LYS A 53 24.35 -55.14 13.96
C LYS A 53 25.40 -54.86 15.02
N VAL A 54 26.29 -53.91 14.75
CA VAL A 54 27.24 -53.42 15.76
C VAL A 54 26.49 -52.44 16.67
N ARG A 55 26.33 -52.77 17.95
CA ARG A 55 25.59 -51.94 18.92
C ARG A 55 26.35 -50.67 19.32
N GLN A 56 27.68 -50.70 19.32
CA GLN A 56 28.52 -49.56 19.67
C GLN A 56 29.84 -49.63 18.89
N GLN A 57 30.25 -48.52 18.25
CA GLN A 57 31.57 -48.40 17.63
C GLN A 57 32.53 -47.78 18.64
N GLN A 58 33.61 -48.48 18.98
CA GLN A 58 34.61 -48.00 19.93
C GLN A 58 35.62 -47.12 19.19
N ALA A 59 35.81 -45.88 19.67
CA ALA A 59 36.70 -44.89 19.06
C ALA A 59 38.14 -45.43 19.01
N GLY A 60 38.78 -45.35 17.84
CA GLY A 60 40.14 -45.84 17.62
C GLY A 60 40.27 -47.33 17.24
N MET A 61 39.27 -48.18 17.52
CA MET A 61 39.29 -49.62 17.17
C MET A 61 38.55 -49.93 15.86
N THR A 62 37.50 -49.17 15.55
CA THR A 62 36.67 -49.44 14.36
C THR A 62 37.20 -48.66 13.16
N LYS A 63 37.62 -49.37 12.10
CA LYS A 63 38.06 -48.70 10.85
C LYS A 63 36.85 -48.26 10.04
N PRO A 64 36.77 -46.97 9.62
CA PRO A 64 35.70 -46.51 8.77
C PRO A 64 35.73 -47.26 7.44
N ARG A 65 34.54 -47.63 6.93
CA ARG A 65 34.42 -48.26 5.62
C ARG A 65 34.93 -47.30 4.54
N GLN A 66 35.61 -47.86 3.53
CA GLN A 66 36.05 -47.13 2.35
C GLN A 66 34.83 -46.51 1.65
N ALA A 67 34.88 -45.19 1.44
CA ALA A 67 33.78 -44.46 0.84
C ALA A 67 33.52 -44.97 -0.59
N THR A 68 32.26 -45.27 -0.89
CA THR A 68 31.87 -45.64 -2.26
C THR A 68 31.86 -44.40 -3.15
N VAL A 69 31.94 -44.57 -4.48
CA VAL A 69 31.98 -43.45 -5.45
C VAL A 69 30.74 -42.54 -5.33
N ALA A 70 29.57 -43.14 -5.04
CA ALA A 70 28.34 -42.41 -4.76
C ALA A 70 28.43 -41.55 -3.48
N GLU A 71 29.09 -42.08 -2.45
CA GLU A 71 29.30 -41.39 -1.18
C GLU A 71 30.33 -40.24 -1.31
N GLN A 72 31.35 -40.41 -2.16
CA GLN A 72 32.31 -39.35 -2.50
C GLN A 72 31.61 -38.19 -3.23
N ARG A 73 30.73 -38.48 -4.20
CA ARG A 73 29.93 -37.45 -4.87
C ARG A 73 28.98 -36.74 -3.89
N ALA A 74 28.37 -37.47 -2.96
CA ALA A 74 27.51 -36.88 -1.93
C ALA A 74 28.30 -35.93 -1.00
N ARG A 75 29.52 -36.31 -0.59
CA ARG A 75 30.39 -35.44 0.22
C ARG A 75 30.84 -34.20 -0.56
N ALA A 76 31.20 -34.35 -1.82
CA ALA A 76 31.56 -33.22 -2.68
C ALA A 76 30.37 -32.26 -2.88
N ALA A 77 29.16 -32.79 -3.09
CA ALA A 77 27.95 -31.99 -3.18
C ALA A 77 27.63 -31.26 -1.87
N ALA A 78 27.83 -31.91 -0.71
CA ALA A 78 27.62 -31.29 0.60
C ALA A 78 28.60 -30.14 0.86
N LEU A 79 29.88 -30.30 0.51
CA LEU A 79 30.89 -29.24 0.64
C LEU A 79 30.58 -28.05 -0.28
N LYS A 80 30.18 -28.32 -1.52
CA LYS A 80 29.78 -27.26 -2.46
C LYS A 80 28.55 -26.49 -1.96
N ALA A 81 27.53 -27.20 -1.47
CA ALA A 81 26.34 -26.57 -0.91
C ALA A 81 26.65 -25.71 0.33
N GLN A 82 27.61 -26.10 1.17
CA GLN A 82 28.05 -25.27 2.30
C GLN A 82 28.77 -24.00 1.84
N GLN A 83 29.66 -24.11 0.84
CA GLN A 83 30.34 -22.95 0.26
C GLN A 83 29.36 -21.98 -0.40
N GLU A 84 28.37 -22.49 -1.14
CA GLU A 84 27.33 -21.69 -1.78
C GLU A 84 26.46 -20.96 -0.74
N ARG A 85 26.13 -21.62 0.38
CA ARG A 85 25.41 -20.97 1.49
C ARG A 85 26.22 -19.85 2.13
N PHE A 86 27.50 -20.07 2.39
CA PHE A 86 28.38 -19.05 2.96
C PHE A 86 28.59 -17.85 2.01
N ALA A 87 28.71 -18.11 0.71
CA ALA A 87 28.79 -17.07 -0.31
C ALA A 87 27.48 -16.26 -0.43
N ALA A 88 26.33 -16.93 -0.39
CA ALA A 88 25.03 -16.27 -0.41
C ALA A 88 24.80 -15.41 0.85
N GLU A 89 25.21 -15.90 2.00
CA GLU A 89 25.06 -15.22 3.28
C GLU A 89 25.98 -13.98 3.36
N SER A 90 27.25 -14.11 2.95
CA SER A 90 28.17 -12.97 2.88
C SER A 90 27.69 -11.89 1.90
N ALA A 91 27.22 -12.27 0.71
CA ALA A 91 26.63 -11.34 -0.26
C ALA A 91 25.38 -10.63 0.30
N ALA A 92 24.55 -11.32 1.08
CA ALA A 92 23.39 -10.72 1.74
C ALA A 92 23.80 -9.71 2.82
N PHE A 93 24.82 -10.02 3.62
CA PHE A 93 25.35 -9.10 4.64
C PHE A 93 25.95 -7.83 4.03
N GLU A 94 26.69 -7.95 2.94
CA GLU A 94 27.27 -6.79 2.25
C GLU A 94 26.19 -5.85 1.69
N LYS A 95 25.15 -6.41 1.05
CA LYS A 95 24.01 -5.62 0.55
C LYS A 95 23.32 -4.87 1.69
N LYS A 96 23.02 -5.55 2.80
CA LYS A 96 22.40 -4.93 3.99
C LYS A 96 23.27 -3.86 4.63
N ARG A 97 24.60 -4.03 4.64
CA ARG A 97 25.54 -3.02 5.18
C ARG A 97 25.61 -1.78 4.29
N LYS A 98 25.65 -1.94 2.96
CA LYS A 98 25.66 -0.83 2.00
C LYS A 98 24.38 0.01 2.08
N THR A 99 23.21 -0.62 2.17
CA THR A 99 21.93 0.10 2.29
C THR A 99 21.84 0.89 3.60
N ARG A 100 22.20 0.28 4.74
CA ARG A 100 22.21 0.98 6.05
C ARG A 100 23.15 2.18 6.06
N LYS A 101 24.35 2.05 5.46
CA LYS A 101 25.31 3.16 5.38
C LYS A 101 24.81 4.31 4.49
N ARG A 102 24.13 4.01 3.37
CA ARG A 102 23.53 5.03 2.49
C ARG A 102 22.37 5.78 3.16
N LEU A 103 21.52 5.07 3.90
CA LEU A 103 20.41 5.68 4.65
C LEU A 103 20.91 6.63 5.74
N LEU A 104 21.93 6.23 6.51
CA LEU A 104 22.48 7.06 7.59
C LEU A 104 23.20 8.32 7.08
N ILE A 105 23.86 8.26 5.93
CA ILE A 105 24.62 9.39 5.38
C ILE A 105 23.72 10.38 4.63
N GLY A 106 22.66 9.91 3.95
CA GLY A 106 21.82 10.77 3.11
C GLY A 106 20.47 11.20 3.72
N GLY A 107 19.95 10.49 4.72
CA GLY A 107 18.55 10.65 5.15
C GLY A 107 18.32 11.56 6.38
N GLY A 108 19.33 11.77 7.23
CA GLY A 108 19.11 12.35 8.56
C GLY A 108 18.71 13.83 8.56
N VAL A 109 19.36 14.66 7.75
CA VAL A 109 19.21 16.12 7.83
C VAL A 109 17.92 16.61 7.15
N THR A 110 17.58 16.07 5.98
CA THR A 110 16.41 16.50 5.21
C THR A 110 15.09 16.11 5.86
N VAL A 111 14.99 14.90 6.42
CA VAL A 111 13.76 14.46 7.11
C VAL A 111 13.54 15.24 8.41
N GLY A 112 14.62 15.56 9.14
CA GLY A 112 14.55 16.36 10.38
C GLY A 112 14.03 17.78 10.15
N VAL A 113 14.50 18.46 9.11
CA VAL A 113 14.07 19.85 8.81
C VAL A 113 12.59 19.89 8.41
N ILE A 114 12.11 18.94 7.57
CA ILE A 114 10.70 18.90 7.17
C ILE A 114 9.79 18.65 8.38
N ALA A 115 10.17 17.73 9.26
CA ALA A 115 9.40 17.47 10.48
C ALA A 115 9.32 18.71 11.39
N LEU A 116 10.43 19.44 11.55
CA LEU A 116 10.48 20.63 12.40
C LEU A 116 9.65 21.79 11.81
N VAL A 117 9.71 22.01 10.49
CA VAL A 117 8.86 22.98 9.78
C VAL A 117 7.38 22.61 9.91
N ALA A 118 7.03 21.33 9.79
CA ALA A 118 5.67 20.84 9.95
C ALA A 118 5.14 21.07 11.38
N ILE A 119 5.96 20.80 12.41
CA ILE A 119 5.60 21.07 13.81
C ILE A 119 5.38 22.56 14.04
N TRP A 120 6.27 23.41 13.53
CA TRP A 120 6.15 24.87 13.67
C TRP A 120 4.88 25.39 13.00
N TYR A 121 4.58 24.93 11.78
CA TYR A 121 3.36 25.32 11.07
C TYR A 121 2.10 24.79 11.75
N ALA A 122 2.14 23.57 12.29
CA ALA A 122 1.02 22.98 13.02
C ALA A 122 0.73 23.71 14.34
N ALA A 123 1.76 24.24 15.01
CA ALA A 123 1.63 25.03 16.23
C ALA A 123 1.18 26.47 15.95
N ALA A 124 1.67 27.09 14.87
CA ALA A 124 1.34 28.47 14.51
C ALA A 124 -0.05 28.64 13.85
N SER A 125 -0.63 27.56 13.32
CA SER A 125 -1.92 27.61 12.63
C SER A 125 -3.09 27.51 13.63
N PRO A 126 -3.90 28.56 13.80
CA PRO A 126 -5.06 28.52 14.69
C PRO A 126 -6.05 27.44 14.25
N LYS A 127 -6.53 26.64 15.20
CA LYS A 127 -7.50 25.56 14.94
C LYS A 127 -8.91 26.08 14.70
N ASN A 128 -9.21 27.26 15.23
CA ASN A 128 -10.47 27.96 15.05
C ASN A 128 -10.17 29.34 14.46
N VAL A 129 -10.81 29.66 13.34
CA VAL A 129 -10.67 30.95 12.66
C VAL A 129 -12.04 31.55 12.48
N THR A 130 -12.22 32.79 12.95
CA THR A 130 -13.47 33.51 12.77
C THR A 130 -13.54 34.05 11.34
N ALA A 131 -14.62 33.76 10.63
CA ALA A 131 -14.94 34.38 9.35
C ALA A 131 -15.80 35.64 9.57
N GLN A 132 -15.56 36.68 8.79
CA GLN A 132 -16.35 37.92 8.74
C GLN A 132 -16.78 38.17 7.31
N CYS A 133 -18.08 38.42 7.10
CA CYS A 133 -18.55 38.84 5.78
C CYS A 133 -18.15 40.30 5.51
N THR A 134 -17.52 40.55 4.36
CA THR A 134 -17.15 41.90 3.93
C THR A 134 -17.64 42.21 2.53
N ASP A 135 -17.93 43.49 2.28
CA ASP A 135 -18.32 43.99 0.96
C ASP A 135 -17.12 44.25 0.03
N SER A 136 -17.39 44.80 -1.15
CA SER A 136 -16.38 45.21 -2.13
C SER A 136 -15.39 46.27 -1.60
N ASN A 137 -15.82 47.08 -0.62
CA ASN A 137 -15.03 48.14 0.02
C ASN A 137 -14.25 47.65 1.25
N ASN A 138 -14.27 46.35 1.53
CA ASN A 138 -13.70 45.72 2.72
C ASN A 138 -14.34 46.20 4.03
N VAL A 139 -15.60 46.62 3.98
CA VAL A 139 -16.41 46.96 5.14
C VAL A 139 -17.12 45.70 5.62
N ILE A 140 -17.08 45.45 6.92
CA ILE A 140 -17.75 44.31 7.53
C ILE A 140 -19.27 44.54 7.43
N VAL A 141 -19.96 43.56 6.87
CA VAL A 141 -21.42 43.52 6.78
C VAL A 141 -21.95 42.41 7.68
N ASP A 142 -23.27 42.28 7.73
CA ASP A 142 -23.88 41.16 8.43
C ASP A 142 -23.43 39.82 7.82
N ASP A 143 -23.22 38.81 8.66
CA ASP A 143 -22.78 37.49 8.23
C ASP A 143 -23.79 36.82 7.28
N ASP A 144 -25.08 37.21 7.36
CA ASP A 144 -26.16 36.72 6.51
C ASP A 144 -25.88 36.95 5.01
N TYR A 145 -25.24 38.07 4.64
CA TYR A 145 -24.93 38.35 3.22
C TYR A 145 -23.95 37.35 2.61
N CYS A 146 -23.19 36.63 3.44
CA CYS A 146 -22.32 35.58 2.95
C CYS A 146 -22.91 34.18 3.17
N ASP A 147 -24.06 34.05 3.85
CA ASP A 147 -24.71 32.77 4.08
C ASP A 147 -25.32 32.18 2.81
N GLN A 148 -25.10 30.87 2.61
CA GLN A 148 -25.58 30.13 1.45
C GLN A 148 -27.07 30.31 1.21
N SER A 149 -27.88 30.20 2.26
CA SER A 149 -29.34 30.24 2.15
C SER A 149 -29.83 31.64 1.81
N TYR A 150 -29.19 32.66 2.39
CA TYR A 150 -29.53 34.05 2.14
C TYR A 150 -29.23 34.45 0.70
N TYR A 151 -28.00 34.27 0.23
CA TYR A 151 -27.68 34.72 -1.13
C TYR A 151 -28.42 33.91 -2.19
N SER A 152 -28.62 32.60 -1.99
CA SER A 152 -29.33 31.76 -2.96
C SER A 152 -30.81 32.14 -3.07
N SER A 153 -31.45 32.57 -1.97
CA SER A 153 -32.85 33.04 -1.98
C SER A 153 -33.01 34.45 -2.54
N HIS A 154 -31.97 35.28 -2.49
CA HIS A 154 -31.96 36.64 -3.02
C HIS A 154 -31.42 36.74 -4.46
N GLY A 155 -31.42 35.62 -5.20
CA GLY A 155 -30.97 35.56 -6.59
C GLY A 155 -29.45 35.73 -6.77
N GLY A 156 -28.69 35.57 -5.69
CA GLY A 156 -27.24 35.63 -5.67
C GLY A 156 -26.57 34.29 -5.94
N TYR A 157 -25.27 34.35 -6.23
CA TYR A 157 -24.46 33.17 -6.49
C TYR A 157 -23.03 33.36 -5.94
N SER A 158 -22.37 32.26 -5.61
CA SER A 158 -20.95 32.29 -5.25
C SER A 158 -20.08 31.79 -6.40
N SER A 159 -18.99 32.51 -6.68
CA SER A 159 -17.98 32.12 -7.67
C SER A 159 -16.60 32.58 -7.20
N GLY A 160 -15.62 31.68 -7.25
CA GLY A 160 -14.21 32.01 -6.97
C GLY A 160 -13.93 32.55 -5.56
N GLY A 161 -14.79 32.24 -4.57
CA GLY A 161 -14.67 32.77 -3.20
C GLY A 161 -15.32 34.14 -2.99
N PHE A 162 -15.97 34.69 -4.01
CA PHE A 162 -16.84 35.85 -3.93
C PHE A 162 -18.30 35.42 -3.98
N ILE A 163 -19.17 36.24 -3.41
CA ILE A 163 -20.62 36.04 -3.34
C ILE A 163 -21.25 37.28 -3.95
N TYR A 164 -22.08 37.12 -4.96
CA TYR A 164 -22.70 38.22 -5.68
C TYR A 164 -24.18 38.24 -5.37
N ILE A 165 -24.70 39.37 -4.89
CA ILE A 165 -26.13 39.57 -4.59
C ILE A 165 -26.52 40.95 -5.07
N GLY A 166 -27.54 41.03 -5.93
CA GLY A 166 -28.09 42.32 -6.37
C GLY A 166 -27.06 43.28 -6.99
N GLY A 167 -26.00 42.78 -7.64
CA GLY A 167 -24.93 43.59 -8.24
C GLY A 167 -23.79 43.97 -7.28
N SER A 168 -23.91 43.67 -6.00
CA SER A 168 -22.84 43.84 -5.00
C SER A 168 -22.05 42.55 -4.82
N SER A 169 -20.75 42.66 -4.54
CA SER A 169 -19.88 41.52 -4.25
C SER A 169 -19.47 41.48 -2.79
N TYR A 170 -19.58 40.32 -2.18
CA TYR A 170 -19.22 40.02 -0.81
C TYR A 170 -18.17 38.90 -0.77
N ARG A 171 -17.41 38.81 0.32
CA ARG A 171 -16.49 37.71 0.56
C ARG A 171 -16.23 37.52 2.05
N TYR A 172 -15.72 36.35 2.40
CA TYR A 172 -15.29 36.07 3.76
C TYR A 172 -13.84 36.52 4.00
N ASN A 173 -13.62 37.31 5.04
CA ASN A 173 -12.32 37.55 5.65
C ASN A 173 -12.13 36.61 6.84
N TYR A 174 -11.04 35.86 6.84
CA TYR A 174 -10.70 34.87 7.86
C TYR A 174 -9.67 35.43 8.84
N GLY A 175 -10.02 35.49 10.13
CA GLY A 175 -9.14 35.94 11.21
C GLY A 175 -9.00 37.46 11.34
N GLY A 176 -9.76 38.23 10.54
CA GLY A 176 -9.84 39.68 10.69
C GLY A 176 -10.74 40.10 11.86
N SER A 177 -10.55 41.33 12.31
CA SER A 177 -11.31 41.94 13.41
C SER A 177 -11.98 43.25 12.97
N GLY A 178 -13.01 43.65 13.72
CA GLY A 178 -13.81 44.84 13.47
C GLY A 178 -15.29 44.64 13.82
N ALA A 179 -16.09 45.68 13.62
CA ALA A 179 -17.54 45.68 13.82
C ALA A 179 -18.26 45.92 12.48
N VAL A 180 -19.53 45.54 12.40
CA VAL A 180 -20.37 45.82 11.21
C VAL A 180 -20.36 47.32 10.92
N GLY A 181 -20.18 47.68 9.65
CA GLY A 181 -20.03 49.07 9.18
C GLY A 181 -18.61 49.63 9.28
N GLN A 182 -17.65 48.91 9.86
CA GLN A 182 -16.24 49.30 9.90
C GLN A 182 -15.41 48.52 8.86
N LYS A 183 -14.28 49.09 8.44
CA LYS A 183 -13.32 48.35 7.61
C LYS A 183 -12.70 47.21 8.41
N VAL A 184 -12.61 46.03 7.81
CA VAL A 184 -11.96 44.88 8.43
C VAL A 184 -10.47 45.17 8.61
N THR A 185 -9.95 44.83 9.79
CA THR A 185 -8.52 44.98 10.11
C THR A 185 -7.86 43.61 10.20
N GLY A 186 -6.80 43.41 9.42
CA GLY A 186 -6.04 42.15 9.39
C GLY A 186 -6.77 41.01 8.66
N GLY A 187 -6.39 39.78 9.02
CA GLY A 187 -6.94 38.55 8.45
C GLY A 187 -6.44 38.22 7.04
N SER A 188 -7.10 37.24 6.42
CA SER A 188 -6.82 36.78 5.06
C SER A 188 -8.12 36.47 4.33
N TYR A 189 -8.17 36.68 3.02
CA TYR A 189 -9.29 36.27 2.17
C TYR A 189 -9.14 34.85 1.63
N THR A 190 -7.99 34.22 1.88
CA THR A 190 -7.75 32.83 1.52
C THR A 190 -8.22 31.93 2.64
N ILE A 191 -9.07 30.96 2.30
CA ILE A 191 -9.56 29.96 3.23
C ILE A 191 -8.37 29.23 3.88
N PRO A 192 -8.25 29.25 5.22
CA PRO A 192 -7.20 28.50 5.91
C PRO A 192 -7.46 26.99 5.78
N LYS A 193 -6.43 26.25 5.38
CA LYS A 193 -6.52 24.78 5.23
C LYS A 193 -6.49 24.11 6.61
N GLY A 194 -7.41 23.17 6.84
CA GLY A 194 -7.43 22.36 8.07
C GLY A 194 -7.84 23.09 9.35
N ALA A 195 -8.35 24.32 9.24
CA ALA A 195 -8.92 25.05 10.36
C ALA A 195 -10.44 24.92 10.39
N ASN A 196 -11.02 24.90 11.59
CA ASN A 196 -12.45 25.09 11.79
C ASN A 196 -12.76 26.58 11.63
N VAL A 197 -13.66 26.90 10.72
CA VAL A 197 -14.05 28.26 10.40
C VAL A 197 -15.50 28.47 10.78
N SER A 198 -15.73 29.46 11.64
CA SER A 198 -17.05 29.85 12.13
C SER A 198 -17.26 31.34 11.93
N THR A 199 -18.46 31.77 11.54
CA THR A 199 -18.84 33.18 11.57
C THR A 199 -19.03 33.67 13.01
N LYS A 200 -19.19 34.99 13.22
CA LYS A 200 -19.52 35.52 14.56
C LYS A 200 -20.91 35.11 15.00
N SER A 201 -21.83 34.93 14.06
CA SER A 201 -23.18 34.40 14.30
C SER A 201 -23.20 32.92 14.70
N GLY A 202 -22.06 32.22 14.66
CA GLY A 202 -21.93 30.81 15.06
C GLY A 202 -22.14 29.80 13.93
N THR A 203 -22.33 30.27 12.69
CA THR A 203 -22.47 29.41 11.51
C THR A 203 -21.12 28.82 11.12
N SER A 204 -21.05 27.49 10.97
CA SER A 204 -19.82 26.82 10.51
C SER A 204 -19.67 26.96 9.00
N VAL A 205 -18.72 27.79 8.54
CA VAL A 205 -18.40 27.98 7.11
C VAL A 205 -17.57 26.82 6.59
N GLN A 206 -16.63 26.31 7.40
CA GLN A 206 -15.79 25.18 7.04
C GLN A 206 -15.42 24.39 8.29
N ARG A 207 -15.65 23.07 8.29
CA ARG A 207 -15.17 22.22 9.39
C ARG A 207 -13.74 21.78 9.06
N GLY A 208 -12.80 22.11 9.95
CA GLY A 208 -11.42 21.66 9.88
C GLY A 208 -11.36 20.14 10.01
N GLY A 209 -11.43 19.46 8.88
CA GLY A 209 -11.26 18.03 8.75
C GLY A 209 -10.48 17.79 7.47
N PHE A 210 -9.42 17.00 7.57
CA PHE A 210 -8.71 16.50 6.40
C PHE A 210 -9.73 15.81 5.49
N GLY A 211 -10.10 16.47 4.39
CA GLY A 211 -10.70 15.78 3.26
C GLY A 211 -9.68 14.74 2.82
N VAL A 212 -9.93 13.48 3.15
CA VAL A 212 -9.28 12.37 2.47
C VAL A 212 -9.67 12.50 1.00
N SER A 213 -8.79 13.06 0.19
CA SER A 213 -8.83 12.83 -1.24
C SER A 213 -8.62 11.33 -1.40
N SER A 214 -9.71 10.59 -1.51
CA SER A 214 -9.75 9.20 -1.95
C SER A 214 -9.31 9.15 -3.41
N GLY A 215 -8.03 9.41 -3.65
CA GLY A 215 -7.33 9.08 -4.87
C GLY A 215 -6.97 7.61 -4.80
N SER A 216 -7.92 6.74 -5.16
CA SER A 216 -7.67 5.35 -5.47
C SER A 216 -6.79 5.25 -6.72
N SER A 217 -5.47 5.37 -6.57
CA SER A 217 -4.54 4.87 -7.58
C SER A 217 -4.25 3.42 -7.25
N SER A 218 -4.99 2.52 -7.90
CA SER A 218 -4.76 1.09 -7.94
C SER A 218 -3.30 0.80 -8.32
N SER A 219 -2.56 0.19 -7.39
CA SER A 219 -1.41 -0.63 -7.72
C SER A 219 -1.92 -2.07 -7.85
N GLY A 220 -2.19 -2.49 -9.08
CA GLY A 220 -2.05 -3.89 -9.49
C GLY A 220 -0.70 -3.97 -10.21
N GLY A 221 0.18 -4.92 -9.92
CA GLY A 221 -0.06 -6.33 -9.69
C GLY A 221 0.57 -7.07 -10.85
#